data_AF-A0A8H7NMA6-F1
#
_entry.id   AF-A0A8H7NMA6-F1
#
_cell.length_a   1.000
_cell.length_b   1.000
_cell.length_c   1.000
_cell.angle_alpha   90.00
_cell.angle_beta   90.00
_cell.angle_gamma   90.00
#
_symmetry.space_group_name_H-M   'P 1'
#
loop_
_entity.id
_entity.type
_entity.pdbx_description
1 polymer ?
#
loop_
_entity_poly.entity_id
_entity_poly.type
_entity_poly.pdbx_seq_one_letter_code
_entity_poly.pdbx_strand_id
1 'polypeptide(L)'
;MGKSTVDQTAVNGVHVDKGANTTAQLVLNIFFEYALNKFDDSQERMAEGAAKFLSVIDRFVLAGKTIEACLPAFPFKSANKVYKVLGSLPDKAEELALSG
;
A
#
# COMPACT_ATOMS: atom_id res chain seq x y z
N MET A 1 -43.14 32.04 27.72
CA MET A 1 -43.24 32.44 26.30
C MET A 1 -41.84 32.72 25.78
N GLY A 2 -41.43 32.08 24.67
CA GLY A 2 -40.22 32.43 23.89
C GLY A 2 -38.94 31.72 24.34
N LYS A 3 -38.76 30.43 24.00
CA LYS A 3 -38.09 29.86 22.81
C LYS A 3 -36.55 29.75 22.93
N SER A 4 -36.14 28.49 22.98
CA SER A 4 -34.85 27.87 22.70
C SER A 4 -34.02 28.55 21.61
N THR A 5 -32.69 28.52 21.77
CA THR A 5 -31.78 27.96 20.76
C THR A 5 -30.54 27.41 21.47
N VAL A 6 -30.31 26.13 21.20
CA VAL A 6 -29.18 25.31 21.62
C VAL A 6 -28.07 25.57 20.60
N ASP A 7 -26.87 25.99 21.02
CA ASP A 7 -25.70 25.97 20.13
C ASP A 7 -24.89 24.71 20.44
N GLN A 8 -25.12 23.69 19.63
CA GLN A 8 -24.24 22.53 19.50
C GLN A 8 -23.30 22.81 18.33
N THR A 9 -22.07 23.23 18.62
CA THR A 9 -21.00 23.20 17.63
C THR A 9 -19.71 22.67 18.24
N ALA A 10 -19.66 21.35 18.43
CA ALA A 10 -18.42 20.61 18.64
C ALA A 10 -18.54 19.21 18.03
N VAL A 11 -18.45 19.14 16.71
CA VAL A 11 -18.12 17.93 15.95
C VAL A 11 -16.90 18.32 15.12
N ASN A 12 -15.71 17.74 15.31
CA ASN A 12 -15.44 16.32 15.25
C ASN A 12 -14.39 15.93 16.31
N GLY A 13 -14.85 15.23 17.34
CA GLY A 13 -13.97 14.33 18.06
C GLY A 13 -13.50 13.28 17.06
N VAL A 14 -12.21 13.27 16.74
CA VAL A 14 -11.58 12.09 16.16
C VAL A 14 -11.63 11.03 17.25
N HIS A 15 -12.67 10.19 17.20
CA HIS A 15 -12.67 8.93 17.93
C HIS A 15 -11.48 8.14 17.39
N VAL A 16 -10.36 8.19 18.12
CA VAL A 16 -9.27 7.23 17.98
C VAL A 16 -9.82 5.94 18.57
N ASP A 17 -10.55 5.21 17.76
CA ASP A 17 -11.04 3.92 18.15
C ASP A 17 -9.87 2.92 18.12
N LYS A 18 -9.78 2.14 19.20
CA LYS A 18 -8.64 1.27 19.51
C LYS A 18 -8.73 -0.06 18.74
N GLY A 19 -9.23 -0.04 17.50
CA GLY A 19 -9.50 -1.22 16.68
C GLY A 19 -9.83 -0.95 15.19
N ALA A 20 -9.92 0.30 14.74
CA ALA A 20 -10.22 0.62 13.35
C ALA A 20 -8.93 0.57 12.56
N ASN A 21 -8.96 -0.34 11.60
CA ASN A 21 -8.07 -0.24 10.47
C ASN A 21 -8.41 1.05 9.73
N THR A 22 -7.55 2.07 9.84
CA THR A 22 -7.62 3.24 8.97
C THR A 22 -7.47 2.78 7.52
N THR A 23 -7.99 3.54 6.56
CA THR A 23 -7.79 3.24 5.14
C THR A 23 -6.31 3.08 4.79
N ALA A 24 -5.44 3.88 5.42
CA ALA A 24 -3.99 3.75 5.22
C ALA A 24 -3.42 2.43 5.76
N GLN A 25 -3.93 1.94 6.90
CA GLN A 25 -3.55 0.65 7.44
C GLN A 25 -3.99 -0.51 6.55
N LEU A 26 -5.20 -0.44 5.98
CA LEU A 26 -5.69 -1.44 5.02
C LEU A 26 -4.83 -1.49 3.76
N VAL A 27 -4.49 -0.32 3.22
CA VAL A 27 -3.58 -0.22 2.07
C VAL A 27 -2.20 -0.80 2.40
N LEU A 28 -1.63 -0.46 3.56
CA LEU A 28 -0.33 -0.99 3.98
C LEU A 28 -0.35 -2.51 4.08
N ASN A 29 -1.43 -3.10 4.60
CA ASN A 29 -1.58 -4.54 4.72
C ASN A 29 -1.56 -5.23 3.34
N ILE A 30 -2.19 -4.63 2.32
CA ILE A 30 -2.13 -5.15 0.94
C ILE A 30 -0.68 -5.16 0.43
N PHE A 31 0.08 -4.08 0.63
CA PHE A 31 1.49 -4.06 0.23
C PHE A 31 2.32 -5.15 0.93
N PHE A 32 2.05 -5.41 2.20
CA PHE A 32 2.76 -6.44 2.97
C PHE A 32 2.35 -7.86 2.61
N GLU A 33 1.12 -8.09 2.16
CA GLU A 33 0.66 -9.39 1.66
C GLU A 33 1.46 -9.83 0.41
N TYR A 34 1.76 -8.89 -0.50
CA TYR A 34 2.51 -9.16 -1.73
C TYR A 34 4.01 -8.89 -1.61
N ALA A 35 4.52 -8.50 -0.44
CA ALA A 35 5.93 -8.25 -0.24
C ALA A 35 6.73 -9.56 -0.31
N LEU A 36 7.86 -9.54 -1.03
CA LEU A 36 8.82 -10.64 -1.11
C LEU A 36 9.55 -10.81 0.23
N ASN A 37 8.93 -11.51 1.19
CA ASN A 37 9.51 -11.86 2.48
C ASN A 37 10.55 -12.99 2.31
N LYS A 38 11.71 -12.66 1.75
CA LYS A 38 12.78 -13.61 1.44
C LYS A 38 13.74 -13.90 2.61
N PHE A 39 13.51 -13.34 3.81
CA PHE A 39 14.42 -13.49 4.95
C PHE A 39 13.66 -13.56 6.27
N ASP A 40 14.16 -14.36 7.22
CA ASP A 40 13.57 -14.55 8.56
C ASP A 40 13.45 -13.25 9.38
N ASP A 41 14.22 -12.21 9.03
CA ASP A 41 14.17 -10.87 9.65
C ASP A 41 13.12 -9.94 9.01
N SER A 42 12.23 -10.44 8.15
CA SER A 42 11.28 -9.61 7.38
C SER A 42 10.29 -8.86 8.27
N GLN A 43 9.90 -9.45 9.39
CA GLN A 43 8.89 -8.89 10.30
C GLN A 43 9.39 -7.65 11.04
N GLU A 44 10.63 -7.67 11.50
CA GLU A 44 11.23 -6.55 12.26
C GLU A 44 11.47 -5.35 11.33
N ARG A 45 11.98 -5.60 10.12
CA ARG A 45 12.18 -4.57 9.09
C ARG A 45 10.88 -3.98 8.56
N MET A 46 9.81 -4.79 8.49
CA MET A 46 8.47 -4.28 8.15
C MET A 46 7.94 -3.34 9.23
N ALA A 47 8.12 -3.67 10.51
CA ALA A 47 7.73 -2.82 11.62
C ALA A 47 8.49 -1.47 11.61
N GLU A 48 9.80 -1.49 11.32
CA GLU A 48 10.62 -0.28 11.19
C GLU A 48 10.20 0.61 10.01
N GLY A 49 9.76 0.00 8.90
CA GLY A 49 9.32 0.71 7.70
C GLY A 49 7.87 1.21 7.76
N ALA A 50 7.01 0.55 8.53
CA ALA A 50 5.56 0.77 8.54
C ALA A 50 5.18 2.24 8.78
N ALA A 51 5.82 2.90 9.75
CA ALA A 51 5.53 4.31 10.05
C ALA A 51 5.80 5.25 8.86
N LYS A 52 6.87 4.99 8.11
CA LYS A 52 7.20 5.78 6.90
C LYS A 52 6.19 5.53 5.80
N PHE A 53 5.82 4.26 5.57
CA PHE A 53 4.79 3.91 4.58
C PHE A 53 3.43 4.54 4.92
N LEU A 54 2.98 4.41 6.17
CA LEU A 54 1.72 5.02 6.64
C LEU A 54 1.73 6.53 6.42
N SER A 55 2.82 7.22 6.79
CA SER A 55 2.93 8.67 6.57
C SER A 55 2.80 9.06 5.09
N VAL A 56 3.33 8.24 4.17
CA VAL A 56 3.17 8.50 2.73
C VAL A 56 1.72 8.25 2.29
N ILE A 57 1.16 7.09 2.65
CA ILE A 57 -0.20 6.67 2.27
C ILE A 57 -1.24 7.65 2.82
N ASP A 58 -1.12 8.06 4.08
CA ASP A 58 -2.03 9.00 4.73
C ASP A 58 -2.12 10.33 3.97
N ARG A 59 -1.02 10.82 3.38
CA ARG A 59 -1.07 12.05 2.57
C ARG A 59 -1.96 11.91 1.34
N PHE A 60 -2.02 10.74 0.72
CA PHE A 60 -2.91 10.48 -0.42
C PHE A 60 -4.35 10.27 0.04
N VAL A 61 -4.55 9.49 1.10
CA VAL A 61 -5.88 9.21 1.68
C VAL A 61 -6.55 10.49 2.16
N LEU A 62 -5.86 11.31 2.95
CA LEU A 62 -6.38 12.58 3.47
C LEU A 62 -6.67 13.60 2.35
N ALA A 63 -5.90 13.55 1.26
CA ALA A 63 -6.14 14.40 0.09
C ALA A 63 -7.24 13.85 -0.85
N GLY A 64 -7.81 12.67 -0.58
CA GLY A 64 -8.76 12.00 -1.46
C GLY A 64 -8.20 11.70 -2.84
N LYS A 65 -6.88 11.47 -2.94
CA LYS A 65 -6.16 11.23 -4.20
C LYS A 65 -5.85 9.77 -4.39
N THR A 66 -5.76 9.34 -5.65
CA THR A 66 -5.24 8.03 -6.03
C THR A 66 -3.83 7.84 -5.49
N ILE A 67 -3.58 6.70 -4.86
CA ILE A 67 -2.24 6.32 -4.39
C ILE A 67 -1.43 5.86 -5.60
N GLU A 68 -0.31 6.51 -5.87
CA GLU A 68 0.59 6.18 -6.98
C GLU A 68 1.75 5.32 -6.49
N ALA A 69 2.01 4.20 -7.17
CA ALA A 69 3.14 3.31 -6.91
C ALA A 69 4.05 3.24 -8.14
N CYS A 70 5.35 3.48 -7.94
CA CYS A 70 6.35 3.35 -9.01
C CYS A 70 7.17 2.07 -8.78
N LEU A 71 6.93 1.05 -9.60
CA LEU A 71 7.67 -0.20 -9.54
C LEU A 71 8.76 -0.22 -10.63
N PRO A 72 10.06 -0.11 -10.29
CA PRO A 72 11.13 -0.35 -11.25
C PRO A 72 11.17 -1.85 -11.58
N ALA A 73 10.57 -2.25 -12.71
CA ALA A 73 10.47 -3.64 -13.13
C ALA A 73 10.60 -3.79 -14.66
N PHE A 74 10.74 -5.04 -15.11
CA PHE A 74 10.81 -5.45 -16.53
C PHE A 74 11.88 -4.75 -17.38
N PRO A 75 13.17 -4.74 -16.96
CA PRO A 75 14.22 -4.13 -17.77
C PRO A 75 14.37 -4.84 -19.12
N PHE A 76 14.60 -6.17 -19.11
CA PHE A 76 14.78 -7.02 -20.28
C PHE A 76 14.89 -8.50 -19.83
N LYS A 77 14.61 -9.46 -20.72
CA LYS A 77 14.85 -10.90 -20.47
C LYS A 77 16.35 -11.17 -20.27
N SER A 78 16.67 -12.20 -19.48
CA SER A 78 18.05 -12.65 -19.26
C SER A 78 18.74 -13.04 -20.58
N ALA A 79 20.03 -12.74 -20.70
CA ALA A 79 20.84 -13.18 -21.84
C ALA A 79 21.09 -14.70 -21.87
N ASN A 80 20.85 -15.41 -20.75
CA ASN A 80 20.98 -16.87 -20.70
C ASN A 80 19.73 -17.56 -21.27
N LYS A 81 19.77 -17.83 -22.57
CA LYS A 81 18.69 -18.45 -23.35
C LYS A 81 18.58 -19.97 -23.20
N VAL A 82 19.54 -20.62 -22.54
CA VAL A 82 19.59 -22.09 -22.44
C VAL A 82 18.83 -22.59 -21.21
N TYR A 83 18.84 -21.83 -20.11
CA TYR A 83 18.31 -22.31 -18.83
C TYR A 83 17.37 -21.34 -18.10
N LYS A 84 17.26 -20.08 -18.53
CA LYS A 84 16.55 -19.04 -17.75
C LYS A 84 15.38 -18.39 -18.45
N VAL A 85 15.36 -18.37 -19.78
CA VAL A 85 14.30 -17.72 -20.57
C VAL A 85 13.98 -18.51 -21.82
N LEU A 86 12.72 -18.45 -22.25
CA LEU A 86 12.25 -19.09 -23.49
C LEU A 86 12.65 -18.33 -24.75
N GLY A 87 13.08 -17.08 -24.60
CA GLY A 87 13.45 -16.20 -25.70
C GLY A 87 13.75 -14.78 -25.19
N SER A 88 13.91 -13.84 -26.11
CA SER A 88 14.17 -12.43 -25.78
C SER A 88 12.91 -11.57 -25.75
N LEU A 89 11.76 -12.12 -26.17
CA LEU A 89 10.47 -11.45 -26.12
C LEU A 89 9.78 -11.70 -24.77
N PRO A 90 8.90 -10.80 -24.32
CA PRO A 90 7.98 -11.08 -23.23
C PRO A 90 7.20 -12.36 -23.50
N ASP A 91 7.05 -13.18 -22.46
CA ASP A 91 6.30 -14.44 -22.48
C ASP A 91 5.21 -14.40 -21.40
N LYS A 92 4.61 -15.57 -21.13
CA LYS A 92 3.48 -15.70 -20.20
C LYS A 92 3.83 -15.24 -18.78
N ALA A 93 5.11 -15.24 -18.38
CA ALA A 93 5.52 -14.76 -17.08
C ALA A 93 5.31 -13.24 -16.94
N GLU A 94 5.63 -12.45 -17.97
CA GLU A 94 5.36 -11.02 -17.97
C GLU A 94 3.86 -10.73 -18.03
N GLU A 95 3.10 -11.48 -18.81
CA GLU A 95 1.64 -11.32 -18.88
C GLU A 95 0.99 -11.55 -17.50
N LEU A 96 1.35 -12.64 -16.82
CA LEU A 96 0.83 -12.96 -15.49
C LEU A 96 1.22 -11.94 -14.43
N ALA A 97 2.43 -11.38 -14.50
CA ALA A 97 2.91 -10.37 -13.56
C ALA A 97 2.22 -9.00 -13.73
N LEU A 98 1.60 -8.73 -14.88
CA LEU A 98 0.85 -7.49 -15.14
C LEU A 98 -0.67 -7.64 -14.97
N SER A 99 -1.20 -8.86 -15.04
CA SER A 99 -2.64 -9.13 -14.94
C SER A 99 -3.17 -9.30 -13.52
N GLY A 100 -2.27 -9.40 -12.53
CA GLY A 100 -2.58 -9.65 -11.13
C GLY A 100 -3.07 -8.45 -10.36
#